data_AF-A0A7C6SS58-F1
#
_entry.id   AF-A0A7C6SS58-F1
#
_cell.length_a   1.000
_cell.length_b   1.000
_cell.length_c   1.000
_cell.angle_alpha   90.00
_cell.angle_beta   90.00
_cell.angle_gamma   90.00
#
_symmetry.space_group_name_H-M   'P 1'
#
loop_
_entity.id
_entity.type
_entity.pdbx_description
1 polymer ?
#
loop_
_entity_poly.entity_id
_entity_poly.type
_entity_poly.pdbx_seq_one_letter_code
_entity_poly.pdbx_strand_id
1 'polypeptide(L)'
;MSNGQLKNVFVFLNYALGILIALISLSLFAKKGYVAPIYITVAIVIVGPIENLLMKMVSPKDRWIVDQITSILFLIFLLLAVLEFAK
;
A
#
# COMPACT_ATOMS: atom_id res chain seq x y z
N MET A 1 8.82 -27.28 -3.84
CA MET A 1 7.84 -26.25 -4.24
C MET A 1 8.34 -25.61 -5.53
N SER A 2 7.49 -25.42 -6.55
CA SER A 2 7.93 -24.75 -7.79
C SER A 2 7.97 -23.23 -7.62
N ASN A 3 8.76 -22.53 -8.44
CA ASN A 3 8.83 -21.06 -8.42
C ASN A 3 7.46 -20.40 -8.64
N GLY A 4 6.59 -21.02 -9.44
CA GLY A 4 5.21 -20.56 -9.65
C GLY A 4 4.35 -20.70 -8.40
N GLN A 5 4.45 -21.82 -7.68
CA GLN A 5 3.75 -22.02 -6.41
C GLN A 5 4.21 -21.03 -5.34
N LEU A 6 5.53 -20.78 -5.25
CA LEU A 6 6.11 -19.81 -4.33
C LEU A 6 5.62 -18.38 -4.60
N LYS A 7 5.60 -17.96 -5.87
CA LYS A 7 5.06 -16.67 -6.27
C LYS A 7 3.60 -16.50 -5.83
N ASN A 8 2.76 -17.52 -6.04
CA ASN A 8 1.35 -17.44 -5.70
C ASN A 8 1.13 -17.35 -4.17
N VAL A 9 1.91 -18.08 -3.37
CA VAL A 9 1.87 -17.98 -1.90
C VAL A 9 2.22 -16.57 -1.44
N PHE A 10 3.30 -15.97 -1.96
CA PHE A 10 3.67 -14.60 -1.59
C PHE A 10 2.64 -13.56 -2.03
N VAL A 11 2.09 -13.70 -3.23
CA VAL A 11 1.01 -12.83 -3.71
C VAL A 11 -0.21 -12.93 -2.79
N PHE A 12 -0.63 -14.15 -2.44
CA PHE A 12 -1.76 -14.37 -1.54
C PHE A 12 -1.50 -13.75 -0.16
N LEU A 13 -0.33 -14.01 0.45
CA LEU A 13 0.04 -13.46 1.75
C LEU A 13 0.06 -11.93 1.72
N ASN A 14 0.60 -11.33 0.66
CA ASN A 14 0.65 -9.87 0.52
C ASN A 14 -0.76 -9.26 0.50
N TYR A 15 -1.67 -9.80 -0.33
CA TYR A 15 -3.05 -9.32 -0.38
C TYR A 15 -3.82 -9.59 0.93
N ALA A 16 -3.64 -10.77 1.54
CA ALA A 16 -4.30 -11.11 2.80
C ALA A 16 -3.87 -10.17 3.94
N LEU A 17 -2.56 -9.91 4.07
CA LEU A 17 -2.04 -8.95 5.05
C LEU A 17 -2.51 -7.53 4.76
N GLY A 18 -2.53 -7.11 3.49
CA GLY A 18 -3.05 -5.80 3.10
C GLY A 18 -4.52 -5.60 3.47
N ILE A 19 -5.37 -6.60 3.20
CA ILE A 19 -6.79 -6.59 3.59
C ILE A 19 -6.93 -6.55 5.11
N LEU A 20 -6.17 -7.36 5.83
CA LEU A 20 -6.21 -7.39 7.29
C LEU A 20 -5.82 -6.04 7.89
N ILE A 21 -4.74 -5.42 7.40
CA ILE A 21 -4.32 -4.07 7.81
C ILE A 21 -5.43 -3.07 7.53
N ALA A 22 -6.05 -3.09 6.35
CA ALA A 22 -7.14 -2.17 6.02
C ALA A 22 -8.33 -2.31 6.97
N LEU A 23 -8.77 -3.54 7.27
CA LEU A 23 -9.86 -3.81 8.20
C LEU A 23 -9.53 -3.34 9.63
N ILE A 24 -8.31 -3.61 10.11
CA ILE A 24 -7.85 -3.17 11.43
C ILE A 24 -7.79 -1.64 11.50
N SER A 25 -7.21 -0.99 10.49
CA SER A 25 -7.11 0.47 10.41
C SER A 25 -8.48 1.15 10.40
N LEU A 26 -9.44 0.63 9.62
CA LEU A 26 -10.82 1.12 9.61
C LEU A 26 -11.50 0.94 10.97
N SER A 27 -11.30 -0.21 11.62
CA SER A 27 -11.83 -0.46 12.97
C SER A 27 -11.23 0.49 14.01
N LEU A 28 -9.92 0.75 13.95
CA LEU A 28 -9.23 1.70 14.84
C LEU A 28 -9.71 3.13 14.61
N PHE A 29 -9.91 3.54 13.36
CA PHE A 29 -10.50 4.83 13.03
C PHE A 29 -11.92 4.95 13.57
N ALA A 30 -12.79 3.98 13.28
CA ALA A 30 -14.20 4.03 13.70
C ALA A 30 -14.38 4.00 15.23
N LYS A 31 -13.54 3.25 15.95
CA LYS A 31 -13.68 3.07 17.40
C LYS A 31 -12.90 4.09 18.23
N LYS A 32 -11.75 4.55 17.75
CA LYS A 32 -10.81 5.37 18.52
C LYS A 32 -10.45 6.70 17.84
N GLY A 33 -10.95 6.95 16.63
CA GLY A 33 -10.62 8.15 15.86
C GLY A 33 -9.19 8.18 15.32
N TYR A 34 -8.46 7.05 15.35
CA TYR A 34 -7.06 7.02 14.93
C TYR A 34 -6.95 7.16 13.41
N VAL A 35 -6.43 8.30 12.95
CA VAL A 35 -6.30 8.61 11.52
C VAL A 35 -5.00 8.04 10.94
N ALA A 36 -3.92 7.98 11.72
CA ALA A 36 -2.62 7.49 11.26
C ALA A 36 -2.67 6.09 10.60
N PRO A 37 -3.40 5.09 11.13
CA PRO A 37 -3.57 3.79 10.46
C PRO A 37 -4.20 3.88 9.07
N ILE A 38 -5.09 4.86 8.83
CA ILE A 38 -5.70 5.08 7.51
C ILE A 38 -4.64 5.56 6.52
N TYR A 39 -3.82 6.54 6.89
CA TYR A 39 -2.73 7.01 6.03
C TYR A 39 -1.75 5.88 5.67
N ILE A 40 -1.36 5.06 6.66
CA ILE A 40 -0.50 3.89 6.43
C ILE A 40 -1.16 2.90 5.46
N THR A 41 -2.46 2.64 5.63
CA THR A 41 -3.22 1.74 4.74
C THR A 41 -3.23 2.25 3.30
N VAL A 42 -3.50 3.54 3.10
CA VAL A 42 -3.48 4.16 1.77
C VAL A 42 -2.09 4.09 1.15
N ALA A 43 -1.03 4.34 1.94
CA ALA A 43 0.35 4.22 1.48
C ALA A 43 0.64 2.81 0.93
N ILE A 44 0.28 1.76 1.67
CA ILE A 44 0.46 0.36 1.24
C ILE A 44 -0.31 0.05 -0.05
N VAL A 45 -1.56 0.53 -0.15
CA VAL A 45 -2.40 0.31 -1.35
C VAL A 45 -1.79 0.98 -2.59
N ILE A 46 -1.15 2.14 -2.43
CA ILE A 46 -0.52 2.88 -3.53
C ILE A 46 0.68 2.12 -4.11
N VAL A 47 1.65 1.74 -3.28
CA VAL A 47 2.90 1.07 -3.75
C VAL A 47 2.71 -0.40 -4.08
N GLY A 48 1.65 -1.03 -3.57
CA GLY A 48 1.36 -2.42 -3.88
C GLY A 48 0.36 -2.54 -5.04
N PRO A 49 -0.94 -2.67 -4.76
CA PRO A 49 -1.97 -2.87 -5.78
C PRO A 49 -1.99 -1.82 -6.90
N ILE A 50 -1.98 -0.53 -6.56
CA ILE A 50 -2.16 0.54 -7.55
C ILE A 50 -0.95 0.63 -8.46
N GLU A 51 0.27 0.66 -7.92
CA GLU A 51 1.49 0.65 -8.72
C GLU A 51 1.52 -0.55 -9.68
N ASN A 52 1.27 -1.76 -9.18
CA ASN A 52 1.25 -2.96 -10.01
C ASN A 52 0.20 -2.91 -11.13
N LEU A 53 -0.94 -2.26 -10.89
CA LEU A 53 -1.98 -2.06 -11.90
C LEU A 53 -1.50 -1.07 -12.96
N LEU A 54 -0.97 0.09 -12.54
CA LEU A 54 -0.47 1.13 -13.43
C LEU A 54 0.69 0.63 -14.28
N MET A 55 1.64 -0.11 -13.69
CA MET A 55 2.79 -0.72 -14.38
C MET A 55 2.41 -1.67 -15.53
N LYS A 56 1.21 -2.25 -15.49
CA LYS A 56 0.65 -3.10 -16.57
C LYS A 56 -0.03 -2.27 -17.67
N MET A 57 -0.46 -1.05 -17.35
CA MET A 57 -1.15 -0.15 -18.28
C MET A 57 -0.19 0.76 -19.05
N VAL A 58 1.01 1.00 -18.53
CA VAL A 58 2.03 1.82 -19.18
C VAL A 58 3.09 0.99 -19.92
N SER A 59 3.69 1.61 -20.94
CA SER A 59 4.79 0.99 -21.68
C SER A 59 6.04 0.84 -20.80
N PRO A 60 6.90 -0.16 -21.03
CA PRO A 60 8.07 -0.41 -20.17
C PRO A 60 9.01 0.79 -19.99
N LYS A 61 9.14 1.64 -21.02
CA LYS A 61 9.97 2.86 -20.99
C LYS A 61 9.41 3.96 -20.08
N ASP A 62 8.12 3.93 -19.75
CA ASP A 62 7.44 4.95 -18.93
C ASP A 62 7.20 4.47 -17.48
N ARG A 63 7.55 3.21 -17.18
CA ARG A 63 7.34 2.61 -15.85
C ARG A 63 8.06 3.36 -14.72
N TRP A 64 9.20 3.95 -15.01
CA TRP A 64 9.94 4.76 -14.02
C TRP A 64 9.11 5.96 -13.54
N ILE A 65 8.24 6.53 -14.38
CA ILE A 65 7.37 7.65 -13.99
C ILE A 65 6.34 7.16 -12.97
N VAL A 66 5.74 6.00 -13.23
CA VAL A 66 4.77 5.37 -12.32
C VAL A 66 5.43 5.08 -10.98
N ASP A 67 6.62 4.45 -10.98
CA ASP A 67 7.42 4.16 -9.78
C ASP A 67 7.70 5.41 -8.94
N GLN A 68 8.13 6.51 -9.58
CA GLN A 68 8.42 7.75 -8.87
C GLN A 68 7.16 8.42 -8.31
N ILE A 69 6.05 8.41 -9.07
CA ILE A 69 4.78 8.98 -8.60
C ILE A 69 4.24 8.19 -7.40
N THR A 70 4.21 6.85 -7.48
CA THR A 70 3.71 5.99 -6.39
C THR A 70 4.60 6.09 -5.16
N SER A 71 5.92 6.18 -5.34
CA SER A 71 6.88 6.42 -4.27
C SER A 71 6.70 7.77 -3.57
N ILE A 72 6.49 8.85 -4.33
CA ILE A 72 6.23 10.18 -3.75
C ILE A 72 4.93 10.17 -2.95
N LEU A 73 3.86 9.60 -3.51
CA LEU A 73 2.58 9.49 -2.82
C LEU A 73 2.69 8.67 -1.53
N PHE A 74 3.42 7.55 -1.57
CA PHE A 74 3.72 6.74 -0.39
C PHE A 74 4.38 7.55 0.72
N LEU A 75 5.44 8.30 0.39
CA LEU A 75 6.16 9.12 1.34
C LEU A 75 5.29 10.24 1.91
N ILE A 76 4.41 10.85 1.11
CA ILE A 76 3.44 11.84 1.58
C ILE A 76 2.50 11.21 2.62
N PHE A 77 1.92 10.05 2.35
CA PHE A 77 1.02 9.39 3.31
C PHE A 77 1.75 8.92 4.58
N LEU A 78 2.99 8.44 4.47
CA LEU A 78 3.79 8.15 5.65
C LEU A 78 4.09 9.40 6.48
N LEU A 79 4.42 10.52 5.84
CA LEU A 79 4.63 11.79 6.52
C LEU A 79 3.36 12.24 7.25
N LEU A 80 2.19 12.12 6.62
CA LEU A 80 0.91 12.41 7.26
C LEU A 80 0.66 11.51 8.48
N ALA A 81 1.01 10.22 8.41
CA ALA A 81 0.92 9.32 9.55
C ALA A 81 1.84 9.75 10.70
N VAL A 82 3.09 10.12 10.41
CA VAL A 82 4.04 10.61 11.42
C VAL A 82 3.56 11.90 12.06
N LEU A 83 3.08 12.86 11.26
CA LEU A 83 2.54 14.13 11.77
C LEU A 83 1.31 13.92 12.64
N GLU A 84 0.47 12.93 12.31
CA GLU A 84 -0.68 12.57 13.14
C GLU A 84 -0.28 11.99 14.50
N PHE A 85 0.80 11.21 14.56
CA PHE A 85 1.33 10.72 15.85
C PHE A 85 2.03 11.80 16.67
N ALA A 86 2.44 12.90 16.05
CA ALA A 86 3.11 14.02 16.72
C ALA A 86 2.14 15.06 17.30
N LYS A 87 0.82 14.89 17.09
CA LYS A 87 -0.24 15.71 17.71
C LYS A 87 -0.58 15.21 19.10
#